data_AF-A0A3C1GJE3-F1
#
_entry.id   AF-A0A3C1GJE3-F1
#
_cell.length_a   1.000
_cell.length_b   1.000
_cell.length_c   1.000
_cell.angle_alpha   90.00
_cell.angle_beta   90.00
_cell.angle_gamma   90.00
#
_symmetry.space_group_name_H-M   'P 1'
#
loop_
_entity.id
_entity.type
_entity.pdbx_description
1 polymer ?
#
loop_
_entity_poly.entity_id
_entity_poly.type
_entity_poly.pdbx_seq_one_letter_code
_entity_poly.pdbx_strand_id
1 'polypeptide(L)'
;MSIKIPGVATSHLRRGSALLALALPLATGLSGLLVVPGTAQGTGQVRHYYIQAENVDWTLVPTGYYDDKLGREVPAGDTRYPAIVLRGYEDPDFKRPLPRAPWMGILGPIIEARVGDKVVVHFRNGDFGYGRPHSLHVHGLSYRYRMAHDGGWMPHLAPAQPGTAVPPGGEHTYEWEAGPDSAGTWFYHDHSVDAADNVRRGMLGGVIVRGADERPADREYVLLFSNVPRTVTRLRRDFFTINGVAFMGGLPGLGARVGERVRFRVIGMGDELHTFHLHAHRWTLNGQIVDNVPVAPASTATFEFVEDAPGLWMLHCHVLDHAESGMMQHYAVTKR
;
A
#
# COMPACT_ATOMS: atom_id res chain seq x y z
N MET A 1 0.14 -46.03 -9.03
CA MET A 1 -1.15 -45.87 -8.33
C MET A 1 -2.03 -45.04 -9.24
N SER A 2 -2.97 -45.67 -9.94
CA SER A 2 -3.75 -45.07 -11.04
C SER A 2 -5.20 -44.99 -10.59
N ILE A 3 -5.78 -43.79 -10.56
CA ILE A 3 -7.16 -43.55 -10.15
C ILE A 3 -7.99 -43.37 -11.43
N LYS A 4 -8.85 -44.36 -11.72
CA LYS A 4 -9.89 -44.31 -12.75
C LYS A 4 -11.10 -43.53 -12.23
N ILE A 5 -11.66 -42.66 -13.06
CA ILE A 5 -12.96 -42.00 -12.85
C ILE A 5 -14.00 -42.70 -13.76
N PRO A 6 -15.17 -43.13 -13.25
CA PRO A 6 -16.20 -43.77 -14.08
C PRO A 6 -17.15 -42.75 -14.74
N GLY A 7 -17.71 -43.18 -15.88
CA GLY A 7 -18.35 -42.34 -16.89
C GLY A 7 -19.76 -41.82 -16.58
N VAL A 8 -20.20 -40.93 -17.48
CA VAL A 8 -21.57 -40.45 -17.59
C VAL A 8 -22.03 -40.66 -19.03
N ALA A 9 -23.26 -41.17 -19.15
CA ALA A 9 -23.88 -41.74 -20.33
C ALA A 9 -24.21 -40.72 -21.44
N THR A 10 -24.11 -41.17 -22.69
CA THR A 10 -24.60 -40.49 -23.88
C THR A 10 -26.04 -40.92 -24.19
N SER A 11 -26.97 -39.98 -24.21
CA SER A 11 -28.34 -40.22 -24.70
C SER A 11 -28.53 -39.63 -26.10
N HIS A 12 -28.83 -40.51 -27.05
CA HIS A 12 -29.28 -40.19 -28.41
C HIS A 12 -30.63 -39.48 -28.39
N LEU A 13 -30.79 -38.43 -29.21
CA LEU A 13 -32.10 -37.93 -29.63
C LEU A 13 -32.12 -37.67 -31.14
N ARG A 14 -33.23 -38.12 -31.72
CA ARG A 14 -33.49 -38.39 -33.14
C ARG A 14 -33.67 -37.12 -33.97
N ARG A 15 -33.29 -37.20 -35.24
CA ARG A 15 -33.68 -36.29 -36.32
C ARG A 15 -35.18 -36.41 -36.60
N GLY A 16 -35.87 -35.28 -36.68
CA GLY A 16 -37.21 -35.14 -37.24
C GLY A 16 -37.30 -33.81 -37.98
N SER A 17 -37.32 -33.88 -39.31
CA SER A 17 -37.46 -32.73 -40.21
C SER A 17 -38.92 -32.32 -40.27
N ALA A 18 -39.23 -31.04 -40.02
CA ALA A 18 -40.53 -30.44 -40.33
C ALA A 18 -40.31 -29.10 -41.03
N LEU A 19 -40.77 -29.03 -42.28
CA LEU A 19 -40.94 -27.82 -43.07
C LEU A 19 -42.03 -26.95 -42.43
N LEU A 20 -41.75 -25.66 -42.19
CA LEU A 20 -42.79 -24.66 -41.99
C LEU A 20 -42.48 -23.38 -42.77
N ALA A 21 -43.54 -22.89 -43.41
CA ALA A 21 -43.56 -21.86 -44.43
C ALA A 21 -43.12 -20.47 -43.94
N LEU A 22 -42.47 -19.72 -44.84
CA LEU A 22 -42.22 -18.29 -44.69
C LEU A 22 -43.54 -17.51 -44.77
N ALA A 23 -43.87 -16.79 -43.70
CA ALA A 23 -44.74 -15.64 -43.73
C ALA A 23 -43.93 -14.42 -43.25
N LEU A 24 -43.74 -13.43 -44.13
CA LEU A 24 -43.21 -12.12 -43.75
C LEU A 24 -44.35 -11.25 -43.21
N PRO A 25 -44.19 -10.61 -42.04
CA PRO A 25 -44.85 -9.36 -41.74
C PRO A 25 -43.92 -8.19 -42.04
N LEU A 26 -44.42 -7.19 -42.78
CA LEU A 26 -43.86 -5.85 -42.79
C LEU A 26 -43.89 -5.28 -41.36
N ALA A 27 -42.72 -4.99 -40.79
CA ALA A 27 -42.59 -4.19 -39.58
C ALA A 27 -41.78 -2.93 -39.90
N THR A 28 -42.49 -1.81 -40.00
CA THR A 28 -41.94 -0.45 -39.93
C THR A 28 -41.33 -0.24 -38.54
N GLY A 29 -40.01 -0.28 -38.43
CA GLY A 29 -39.27 0.02 -37.20
C GLY A 29 -38.52 1.33 -37.34
N LEU A 30 -38.96 2.37 -36.63
CA LEU A 30 -38.14 3.57 -36.39
C LEU A 30 -36.84 3.14 -35.69
N SER A 31 -35.70 3.48 -36.30
CA SER A 31 -34.38 3.40 -35.68
C SER A 31 -34.29 4.40 -34.53
N GLY A 32 -34.79 4.01 -33.34
CA GLY A 32 -34.45 4.69 -32.10
C GLY A 32 -33.02 4.35 -31.72
N LEU A 33 -32.07 5.25 -31.99
CA LEU A 33 -30.76 5.20 -31.35
C LEU A 33 -31.00 5.31 -29.84
N LEU A 34 -30.82 4.20 -29.13
CA LEU A 34 -30.65 4.23 -27.69
C LEU A 34 -29.26 4.87 -27.44
N VAL A 35 -29.23 6.18 -27.26
CA VAL A 35 -28.07 6.86 -26.70
C VAL A 35 -28.03 6.46 -25.23
N VAL A 36 -27.29 5.39 -24.94
CA VAL A 36 -26.80 5.14 -23.59
C VAL A 36 -25.93 6.35 -23.25
N PRO A 37 -26.21 7.13 -22.20
CA PRO A 37 -25.34 8.21 -21.81
C PRO A 37 -24.01 7.57 -21.42
N GLY A 38 -22.98 7.75 -22.24
CA GLY A 38 -21.62 7.43 -21.85
C GLY A 38 -21.34 8.23 -20.58
N THR A 39 -21.07 7.53 -19.48
CA THR A 39 -20.40 8.13 -18.33
C THR A 39 -19.18 8.86 -18.88
N ALA A 40 -19.10 10.17 -18.65
CA ALA A 40 -17.97 10.97 -19.09
C ALA A 40 -16.69 10.35 -18.51
N GLN A 41 -15.98 9.57 -19.32
CA GLN A 41 -14.62 9.15 -19.04
C GLN A 41 -13.79 10.43 -19.09
N GLY A 42 -13.49 10.99 -17.91
CA GLY A 42 -12.42 11.97 -17.81
C GLY A 42 -11.19 11.37 -18.47
N THR A 43 -10.60 12.07 -19.43
CA THR A 43 -9.36 11.64 -20.07
C THR A 43 -8.28 11.57 -18.99
N GLY A 44 -7.87 10.36 -18.63
CA GLY A 44 -6.84 10.15 -17.62
C GLY A 44 -5.53 10.85 -17.97
N GLN A 45 -4.82 11.30 -16.94
CA GLN A 45 -3.51 11.94 -17.08
C GLN A 45 -2.40 10.90 -17.00
N VAL A 46 -1.25 11.21 -17.60
CA VAL A 46 -0.01 10.46 -17.36
C VAL A 46 0.73 11.12 -16.20
N ARG A 47 0.98 10.37 -15.13
CA ARG A 47 1.68 10.83 -13.92
C ARG A 47 3.04 10.17 -13.81
N HIS A 48 4.08 10.98 -13.68
CA HIS A 48 5.46 10.50 -13.54
C HIS A 48 5.92 10.56 -12.08
N TYR A 49 6.58 9.49 -11.63
CA TYR A 49 7.21 9.38 -10.32
C TYR A 49 8.64 8.92 -10.49
N TYR A 50 9.59 9.59 -9.82
CA TYR A 50 11.00 9.20 -9.80
C TYR A 50 11.31 8.67 -8.39
N ILE A 51 11.64 7.38 -8.30
CA ILE A 51 11.80 6.69 -7.01
C ILE A 51 13.14 5.98 -6.97
N GLN A 52 13.93 6.21 -5.93
CA GLN A 52 15.23 5.56 -5.73
C GLN A 52 15.22 4.70 -4.46
N ALA A 53 15.82 3.50 -4.54
CA ALA A 53 16.20 2.73 -3.36
C ALA A 53 17.49 3.29 -2.76
N GLU A 54 17.51 3.55 -1.45
CA GLU A 54 18.65 4.16 -0.76
C GLU A 54 18.99 3.44 0.54
N ASN A 55 20.28 3.28 0.81
CA ASN A 55 20.76 2.81 2.10
C ASN A 55 20.73 3.96 3.11
N VAL A 56 20.13 3.72 4.29
CA VAL A 56 20.10 4.69 5.38
C VAL A 56 20.34 3.99 6.72
N ASP A 57 20.90 4.71 7.70
CA ASP A 57 20.90 4.27 9.09
C ASP A 57 19.59 4.71 9.75
N TRP A 58 18.64 3.78 9.86
CA TRP A 58 17.32 4.06 10.42
C TRP A 58 17.32 3.91 11.95
N THR A 59 16.73 4.87 12.66
CA THR A 59 16.59 4.82 14.13
C THR A 59 15.15 4.46 14.49
N LEU A 60 14.93 3.27 15.06
CA LEU A 60 13.58 2.80 15.39
C LEU A 60 12.92 3.62 16.49
N VAL A 61 13.70 4.11 17.46
CA VAL A 61 13.19 4.88 18.60
C VAL A 61 13.95 6.20 18.71
N PRO A 62 13.61 7.22 17.88
CA PRO A 62 14.36 8.47 17.79
C PRO A 62 14.46 9.24 19.11
N THR A 63 13.50 9.04 20.03
CA THR A 63 13.45 9.68 21.35
C THR A 63 14.13 8.88 22.45
N GLY A 64 14.60 7.65 22.16
CA GLY A 64 14.91 6.66 23.20
C GLY A 64 13.64 6.17 23.92
N TYR A 65 13.81 5.17 24.78
CA TYR A 65 12.73 4.63 25.62
C TYR A 65 13.29 3.98 26.89
N TYR A 66 12.45 3.78 27.90
CA TYR A 66 12.78 2.95 29.06
C TYR A 66 12.35 1.51 28.78
N ASP A 67 13.27 0.56 28.86
CA ASP A 67 12.96 -0.86 28.71
C ASP A 67 12.70 -1.47 30.09
N ASP A 68 11.44 -1.68 30.44
CA ASP A 68 11.02 -2.26 31.72
C ASP A 68 11.59 -3.67 31.97
N LYS A 69 11.81 -4.45 30.90
CA LYS A 69 12.36 -5.81 31.01
C LYS A 69 13.85 -5.77 31.33
N LEU A 70 14.57 -4.75 30.85
CA LEU A 70 15.99 -4.53 31.16
C LEU A 70 16.21 -3.61 32.37
N GLY A 71 15.17 -2.94 32.87
CA GLY A 71 15.23 -1.99 33.97
C GLY A 71 16.12 -0.78 33.68
N ARG A 72 16.23 -0.35 32.42
CA ARG A 72 17.14 0.74 32.02
C ARG A 72 16.63 1.54 30.83
N GLU A 73 17.11 2.78 30.72
CA GLU A 73 16.95 3.58 29.50
C GLU A 73 17.76 2.99 28.34
N VAL A 74 17.15 2.99 27.16
CA VAL A 74 17.76 2.65 25.88
C VAL A 74 17.85 3.94 25.06
N PRO A 75 19.07 4.47 24.86
CA PRO A 75 19.28 5.66 24.05
C PRO A 75 18.83 5.45 22.60
N ALA A 76 18.42 6.52 21.92
CA ALA A 76 18.02 6.45 20.52
C ALA A 76 19.08 5.79 19.61
N GLY A 77 20.37 6.12 19.85
CA GLY A 77 21.50 5.57 19.09
C GLY A 77 21.60 4.04 19.12
N ASP A 78 21.14 3.41 20.20
CA ASP A 78 21.18 1.94 20.38
C ASP A 78 20.07 1.23 19.59
N THR A 79 19.18 1.98 18.94
CA THR A 79 18.08 1.46 18.11
C THR A 79 18.30 1.69 16.61
N ARG A 80 19.53 2.02 16.23
CA ARG A 80 19.93 2.21 14.83
C ARG A 80 20.17 0.88 14.13
N TYR A 81 19.73 0.77 12.89
CA TYR A 81 20.06 -0.35 12.02
C TYR A 81 20.19 0.10 10.55
N PRO A 82 20.99 -0.61 9.74
CA PRO A 82 21.08 -0.34 8.31
C PRO A 82 19.80 -0.79 7.60
N ALA A 83 19.14 0.16 6.96
CA ALA A 83 17.90 0.01 6.24
C ALA A 83 18.10 0.25 4.73
N ILE A 84 17.11 -0.16 3.95
CA ILE A 84 16.99 0.16 2.53
C ILE A 84 15.58 0.72 2.35
N VAL A 85 15.50 1.95 1.87
CA VAL A 85 14.25 2.72 1.85
C VAL A 85 14.00 3.32 0.48
N LEU A 86 12.73 3.59 0.18
CA LEU A 86 12.35 4.27 -1.05
C LEU A 86 12.29 5.78 -0.82
N ARG A 87 12.88 6.55 -1.73
CA ARG A 87 12.87 8.02 -1.74
C ARG A 87 12.38 8.55 -3.07
N GLY A 88 11.54 9.57 -3.02
CA GLY A 88 10.98 10.22 -4.19
C GLY A 88 11.82 11.41 -4.62
N TYR A 89 11.80 11.72 -5.91
CA TYR A 89 12.49 12.84 -6.53
C TYR A 89 11.55 13.59 -7.47
N GLU A 90 11.78 14.89 -7.60
CA GLU A 90 10.97 15.76 -8.47
C GLU A 90 11.46 15.78 -9.93
N ASP A 91 12.63 15.23 -10.19
CA ASP A 91 13.34 15.36 -11.46
C ASP A 91 13.88 14.00 -11.97
N PRO A 92 14.02 13.85 -13.30
CA PRO A 92 14.49 12.62 -13.93
C PRO A 92 15.95 12.25 -13.62
N ASP A 93 16.76 13.18 -13.13
CA ASP A 93 18.15 12.90 -12.76
C ASP A 93 18.29 12.41 -11.31
N PHE A 94 17.20 12.41 -10.53
CA PHE A 94 17.14 12.07 -9.12
C PHE A 94 18.06 12.96 -8.27
N LYS A 95 18.05 14.28 -8.51
CA LYS A 95 18.90 15.24 -7.79
C LYS A 95 18.15 16.05 -6.75
N ARG A 96 16.85 16.26 -6.92
CA ARG A 96 16.01 17.11 -6.10
C ARG A 96 14.99 16.25 -5.35
N PRO A 97 15.24 15.97 -4.05
CA PRO A 97 14.35 15.13 -3.26
C PRO A 97 12.93 15.69 -3.21
N LEU A 98 11.94 14.80 -3.34
CA LEU A 98 10.54 15.13 -3.17
C LEU A 98 10.27 15.48 -1.69
N PRO A 99 9.65 16.64 -1.40
CA PRO A 99 9.25 16.99 -0.04
C PRO A 99 8.38 15.91 0.59
N ARG A 100 8.64 15.63 1.88
CA ARG A 100 7.91 14.60 2.64
C ARG A 100 7.41 15.15 3.96
N ALA A 101 6.23 14.71 4.35
CA ALA A 101 5.69 15.05 5.66
C ALA A 101 6.43 14.25 6.76
N PRO A 102 6.64 14.83 7.96
CA PRO A 102 7.37 14.15 9.03
C PRO A 102 6.73 12.82 9.48
N TRP A 103 5.39 12.71 9.40
CA TRP A 103 4.66 11.51 9.79
C TRP A 103 4.89 10.32 8.85
N MET A 104 5.45 10.52 7.65
CA MET A 104 5.68 9.44 6.70
C MET A 104 6.74 8.44 7.19
N GLY A 105 7.64 8.87 8.09
CA GLY A 105 8.69 8.01 8.62
C GLY A 105 9.46 7.29 7.51
N ILE A 106 9.49 5.97 7.58
CA ILE A 106 10.27 5.12 6.67
C ILE A 106 9.68 5.01 5.27
N LEU A 107 8.37 5.30 5.11
CA LEU A 107 7.62 5.10 3.88
C LEU A 107 8.29 5.71 2.65
N GLY A 108 8.13 5.01 1.52
CA GLY A 108 8.31 5.55 0.19
C GLY A 108 7.36 6.71 -0.11
N PRO A 109 7.59 7.46 -1.20
CA PRO A 109 6.65 8.48 -1.66
C PRO A 109 5.26 7.88 -1.88
N ILE A 110 4.22 8.65 -1.57
CA ILE A 110 2.85 8.23 -1.88
C ILE A 110 2.60 8.47 -3.37
N ILE A 111 2.26 7.40 -4.09
CA ILE A 111 1.82 7.48 -5.48
C ILE A 111 0.34 7.85 -5.47
N GLU A 112 -0.04 8.97 -6.10
CA GLU A 112 -1.41 9.43 -6.18
C GLU A 112 -1.91 9.40 -7.62
N ALA A 113 -3.09 8.83 -7.83
CA ALA A 113 -3.73 8.77 -9.13
C ALA A 113 -5.24 9.00 -8.99
N ARG A 114 -5.91 9.24 -10.12
CA ARG A 114 -7.36 9.14 -10.26
C ARG A 114 -7.69 7.97 -11.16
N VAL A 115 -8.89 7.43 -11.02
CA VAL A 115 -9.41 6.45 -11.99
C VAL A 115 -9.27 7.02 -13.41
N GLY A 116 -8.68 6.22 -14.30
CA GLY A 116 -8.35 6.56 -15.68
C GLY A 116 -6.88 6.94 -15.90
N ASP A 117 -6.14 7.35 -14.87
CA ASP A 117 -4.75 7.81 -15.02
C ASP A 117 -3.79 6.67 -15.39
N LYS A 118 -2.74 7.01 -16.15
CA LYS A 118 -1.54 6.19 -16.33
C LYS A 118 -0.49 6.64 -15.33
N VAL A 119 0.09 5.71 -14.60
CA VAL A 119 1.17 5.95 -13.63
C VAL A 119 2.46 5.39 -14.22
N VAL A 120 3.48 6.25 -14.34
CA VAL A 120 4.81 5.89 -14.85
C VAL A 120 5.81 6.09 -13.72
N VAL A 121 6.44 5.00 -13.26
CA VAL A 121 7.43 5.03 -12.18
C VAL A 121 8.81 4.74 -12.76
N HIS A 122 9.68 5.73 -12.72
CA HIS A 122 11.09 5.61 -13.03
C HIS A 122 11.84 5.21 -11.74
N PHE A 123 12.23 3.94 -11.67
CA PHE A 123 12.91 3.38 -10.51
C PHE A 123 14.42 3.34 -10.76
N ARG A 124 15.21 3.78 -9.76
CA ARG A 124 16.66 3.62 -9.71
C ARG A 124 17.06 2.82 -8.49
N ASN A 125 17.89 1.79 -8.67
CA ASN A 125 18.44 1.04 -7.56
C ASN A 125 19.74 1.69 -7.07
N GLY A 126 19.70 2.38 -5.92
CA GLY A 126 20.88 2.96 -5.25
C GLY A 126 21.45 2.11 -4.12
N ASP A 127 21.09 0.82 -4.01
CA ASP A 127 21.57 -0.08 -2.94
C ASP A 127 23.00 -0.58 -3.20
N PHE A 128 23.97 0.31 -3.00
CA PHE A 128 25.39 -0.05 -3.04
C PHE A 128 25.90 -0.63 -1.71
N GLY A 129 25.14 -0.48 -0.62
CA GLY A 129 25.49 -0.98 0.70
C GLY A 129 25.32 -2.49 0.85
N TYR A 130 24.17 -3.03 0.43
CA TYR A 130 23.97 -4.49 0.39
C TYR A 130 24.27 -5.08 -0.99
N GLY A 131 24.29 -4.26 -2.04
CA GLY A 131 24.58 -4.71 -3.41
C GLY A 131 23.51 -5.64 -3.97
N ARG A 132 22.25 -5.52 -3.52
CA ARG A 132 21.16 -6.41 -3.94
C ARG A 132 20.44 -5.86 -5.18
N PRO A 133 19.95 -6.75 -6.06
CA PRO A 133 18.95 -6.34 -7.03
C PRO A 133 17.64 -6.00 -6.31
N HIS A 134 16.89 -5.03 -6.85
CA HIS A 134 15.59 -4.62 -6.33
C HIS A 134 14.56 -4.49 -7.45
N SER A 135 13.28 -4.40 -7.10
CA SER A 135 12.17 -4.14 -8.01
C SER A 135 11.08 -3.34 -7.31
N LEU A 136 10.05 -2.92 -8.05
CA LEU A 136 8.81 -2.41 -7.48
C LEU A 136 7.62 -3.19 -8.07
N HIS A 137 6.82 -3.79 -7.19
CA HIS A 137 5.55 -4.41 -7.53
C HIS A 137 4.40 -3.60 -6.93
N VAL A 138 3.32 -3.44 -7.68
CA VAL A 138 2.19 -2.58 -7.31
C VAL A 138 0.91 -3.37 -7.07
N HIS A 139 0.14 -2.94 -6.07
CA HIS A 139 -1.20 -3.43 -5.82
C HIS A 139 -2.23 -2.41 -6.32
N GLY A 140 -3.39 -2.89 -6.79
CA GLY A 140 -4.53 -2.06 -7.17
C GLY A 140 -4.46 -1.36 -8.53
N LEU A 141 -3.29 -1.30 -9.18
CA LEU A 141 -3.12 -0.79 -10.55
C LEU A 141 -2.89 -1.93 -11.55
N SER A 142 -3.32 -1.71 -12.79
CA SER A 142 -3.24 -2.69 -13.87
C SER A 142 -1.96 -2.53 -14.71
N TYR A 143 -1.34 -3.65 -15.03
CA TYR A 143 -0.30 -3.82 -16.05
C TYR A 143 -0.56 -5.08 -16.86
N ARG A 144 -1.86 -5.46 -16.97
CA ARG A 144 -2.29 -6.70 -17.61
C ARG A 144 -1.65 -6.82 -18.99
N TYR A 145 -1.14 -8.02 -19.28
CA TYR A 145 -0.44 -8.36 -20.54
C TYR A 145 0.91 -7.69 -20.77
N ARG A 146 1.41 -6.88 -19.81
CA ARG A 146 2.71 -6.19 -19.90
C ARG A 146 3.62 -6.60 -18.74
N MET A 147 4.13 -7.84 -18.80
CA MET A 147 4.84 -8.47 -17.68
C MET A 147 6.11 -7.72 -17.23
N ALA A 148 6.74 -6.94 -18.11
CA ALA A 148 7.87 -6.08 -17.76
C ALA A 148 7.52 -4.96 -16.75
N HIS A 149 6.24 -4.75 -16.42
CA HIS A 149 5.81 -3.77 -15.42
C HIS A 149 5.26 -4.42 -14.14
N ASP A 150 5.39 -5.75 -13.98
CA ASP A 150 4.96 -6.45 -12.76
C ASP A 150 5.91 -6.26 -11.59
N GLY A 151 7.22 -6.35 -11.84
CA GLY A 151 8.25 -6.27 -10.81
C GLY A 151 8.39 -7.51 -9.92
N GLY A 152 7.52 -8.51 -10.05
CA GLY A 152 7.58 -9.75 -9.29
C GLY A 152 8.68 -10.69 -9.77
N TRP A 153 9.67 -10.96 -8.91
CA TRP A 153 10.65 -12.01 -9.17
C TRP A 153 10.01 -13.40 -9.08
N MET A 154 10.14 -14.17 -10.16
CA MET A 154 9.66 -15.55 -10.24
C MET A 154 10.85 -16.52 -10.36
N PRO A 155 11.17 -17.26 -9.29
CA PRO A 155 12.21 -18.29 -9.34
C PRO A 155 11.90 -19.33 -10.43
N HIS A 156 12.92 -19.81 -11.13
CA HIS A 156 12.87 -20.88 -12.14
C HIS A 156 12.26 -20.54 -13.51
N LEU A 157 11.80 -19.30 -13.72
CA LEU A 157 11.55 -18.80 -15.08
C LEU A 157 12.83 -18.18 -15.64
N ALA A 158 13.34 -18.75 -16.74
CA ALA A 158 14.49 -18.23 -17.46
C ALA A 158 14.06 -17.59 -18.79
N PRO A 159 14.55 -16.38 -19.13
CA PRO A 159 15.34 -15.46 -18.30
C PRO A 159 14.47 -14.66 -17.30
N ALA A 160 15.11 -14.11 -16.26
CA ALA A 160 14.51 -13.12 -15.38
C ALA A 160 13.92 -11.97 -16.19
N GLN A 161 12.64 -11.66 -15.98
CA GLN A 161 11.95 -10.67 -16.77
C GLN A 161 12.45 -9.25 -16.44
N PRO A 162 12.49 -8.32 -17.42
CA PRO A 162 12.87 -6.93 -17.15
C PRO A 162 12.08 -6.34 -15.99
N GLY A 163 12.77 -5.60 -15.11
CA GLY A 163 12.15 -4.96 -13.94
C GLY A 163 11.94 -5.86 -12.73
N THR A 164 12.28 -7.15 -12.77
CA THR A 164 12.13 -8.06 -11.61
C THR A 164 13.37 -8.16 -10.72
N ALA A 165 14.52 -7.74 -11.23
CA ALA A 165 15.81 -7.71 -10.53
C ALA A 165 16.71 -6.61 -11.10
N VAL A 166 16.38 -5.35 -10.83
CA VAL A 166 17.17 -4.19 -11.26
C VAL A 166 18.48 -4.17 -10.45
N PRO A 167 19.65 -4.30 -11.07
CA PRO A 167 20.93 -4.37 -10.33
C PRO A 167 21.28 -3.04 -9.68
N PRO A 168 22.19 -3.00 -8.68
CA PRO A 168 22.71 -1.74 -8.14
C PRO A 168 23.24 -0.81 -9.23
N GLY A 169 22.86 0.46 -9.18
CA GLY A 169 23.12 1.47 -10.22
C GLY A 169 22.24 1.37 -11.47
N GLY A 170 21.41 0.32 -11.57
CA GLY A 170 20.48 0.12 -12.67
C GLY A 170 19.19 0.92 -12.51
N GLU A 171 18.47 1.07 -13.62
CA GLU A 171 17.17 1.73 -13.68
C GLU A 171 16.15 0.89 -14.43
N HIS A 172 14.88 1.05 -14.08
CA HIS A 172 13.75 0.47 -14.80
C HIS A 172 12.53 1.37 -14.75
N THR A 173 11.72 1.39 -15.80
CA THR A 173 10.47 2.16 -15.83
C THR A 173 9.26 1.22 -15.81
N TYR A 174 8.43 1.36 -14.77
CA TYR A 174 7.16 0.66 -14.64
C TYR A 174 6.03 1.54 -15.17
N GLU A 175 5.08 0.95 -15.89
CA GLU A 175 3.90 1.63 -16.40
C GLU A 175 2.63 0.91 -15.95
N TRP A 176 1.84 1.57 -15.13
CA TRP A 176 0.62 1.04 -14.55
C TRP A 176 -0.59 1.90 -14.93
N GLU A 177 -1.79 1.33 -14.85
CA GLU A 177 -3.05 1.99 -15.19
C GLU A 177 -4.02 1.92 -14.01
N ALA A 178 -4.58 3.07 -13.62
CA ALA A 178 -5.64 3.14 -12.63
C ALA A 178 -6.97 2.81 -13.31
N GLY A 179 -7.35 1.54 -13.29
CA GLY A 179 -8.58 1.06 -13.89
C GLY A 179 -9.85 1.55 -13.16
N PRO A 180 -11.05 1.26 -13.71
CA PRO A 180 -12.32 1.63 -13.10
C PRO A 180 -12.53 1.09 -11.67
N ASP A 181 -11.91 -0.04 -11.36
CA ASP A 181 -11.93 -0.74 -10.07
C ASP A 181 -10.75 -0.38 -9.15
N SER A 182 -9.85 0.51 -9.59
CA SER A 182 -8.65 0.86 -8.84
C SER A 182 -8.89 1.85 -7.70
N ALA A 183 -10.07 2.49 -7.57
CA ALA A 183 -10.29 3.49 -6.51
C ALA A 183 -10.11 2.88 -5.11
N GLY A 184 -9.19 3.43 -4.30
CA GLY A 184 -8.89 2.90 -2.98
C GLY A 184 -7.50 3.21 -2.44
N THR A 185 -7.18 2.54 -1.33
CA THR A 185 -5.84 2.52 -0.71
C THR A 185 -5.14 1.23 -1.07
N TRP A 186 -3.99 1.36 -1.72
CA TRP A 186 -3.10 0.27 -2.07
C TRP A 186 -1.68 0.61 -1.66
N PHE A 187 -0.73 -0.18 -2.11
CA PHE A 187 0.68 -0.04 -1.80
C PHE A 187 1.52 -0.62 -2.93
N TYR A 188 2.79 -0.27 -2.92
CA TYR A 188 3.80 -0.87 -3.76
C TYR A 188 5.02 -1.22 -2.90
N HIS A 189 5.74 -2.26 -3.27
CA HIS A 189 6.85 -2.76 -2.46
C HIS A 189 7.89 -3.49 -3.31
N ASP A 190 9.08 -3.69 -2.74
CA ASP A 190 10.06 -4.57 -3.35
C ASP A 190 9.53 -6.00 -3.44
N HIS A 191 9.66 -6.60 -4.62
CA HIS A 191 9.24 -7.97 -4.88
C HIS A 191 10.36 -8.72 -5.63
N SER A 192 11.60 -8.33 -5.36
CA SER A 192 12.78 -8.92 -5.96
C SER A 192 13.24 -10.14 -5.14
N VAL A 193 14.49 -10.55 -5.32
CA VAL A 193 15.09 -11.59 -4.47
C VAL A 193 15.15 -11.07 -3.02
N ASP A 194 14.80 -11.92 -2.05
CA ASP A 194 14.74 -11.56 -0.62
C ASP A 194 13.73 -10.45 -0.26
N ALA A 195 12.66 -10.31 -1.04
CA ALA A 195 11.60 -9.30 -0.84
C ALA A 195 11.14 -9.16 0.62
N ALA A 196 10.99 -10.26 1.36
CA ALA A 196 10.59 -10.20 2.77
C ALA A 196 11.59 -9.43 3.67
N ASP A 197 12.91 -9.59 3.44
CA ASP A 197 13.92 -8.83 4.17
C ASP A 197 13.95 -7.37 3.69
N ASN A 198 13.85 -7.13 2.37
CA ASN A 198 13.84 -5.79 1.79
C ASN A 198 12.65 -4.95 2.28
N VAL A 199 11.45 -5.53 2.31
CA VAL A 199 10.23 -4.86 2.82
C VAL A 199 10.36 -4.53 4.31
N ARG A 200 10.83 -5.48 5.13
CA ARG A 200 11.06 -5.23 6.57
C ARG A 200 12.14 -4.17 6.84
N ARG A 201 13.05 -3.93 5.87
CA ARG A 201 14.03 -2.84 5.92
C ARG A 201 13.47 -1.48 5.50
N GLY A 202 12.32 -1.42 4.84
CA GLY A 202 11.66 -0.16 4.44
C GLY A 202 11.35 0.00 2.95
N MET A 203 11.50 -1.05 2.14
CA MET A 203 11.20 -1.00 0.70
C MET A 203 9.70 -1.10 0.38
N LEU A 204 8.91 -0.13 0.84
CA LEU A 204 7.46 -0.04 0.64
C LEU A 204 6.97 1.41 0.60
N GLY A 205 5.95 1.70 -0.21
CA GLY A 205 5.22 2.97 -0.19
C GLY A 205 3.72 2.78 -0.44
N GLY A 206 2.94 3.83 -0.19
CA GLY A 206 1.49 3.81 -0.39
C GLY A 206 1.09 4.22 -1.82
N VAL A 207 -0.05 3.71 -2.27
CA VAL A 207 -0.72 4.15 -3.49
C VAL A 207 -2.13 4.59 -3.13
N ILE A 208 -2.54 5.78 -3.56
CA ILE A 208 -3.90 6.28 -3.40
C ILE A 208 -4.49 6.55 -4.78
N VAL A 209 -5.53 5.81 -5.13
CA VAL A 209 -6.30 6.07 -6.35
C VAL A 209 -7.63 6.68 -5.95
N ARG A 210 -7.85 7.94 -6.33
CA ARG A 210 -9.06 8.67 -5.99
C ARG A 210 -10.22 8.28 -6.90
N GLY A 211 -11.38 8.06 -6.30
CA GLY A 211 -12.65 7.97 -7.02
C GLY A 211 -13.08 9.34 -7.56
N ALA A 212 -14.03 9.35 -8.51
CA ALA A 212 -14.57 10.58 -9.08
C ALA A 212 -15.22 11.49 -8.03
N ASP A 213 -15.96 10.88 -7.09
CA ASP A 213 -16.73 11.59 -6.06
C ASP A 213 -16.03 11.59 -4.68
N GLU A 214 -14.75 11.25 -4.63
CA GLU A 214 -14.01 11.23 -3.37
C GLU A 214 -13.79 12.64 -2.84
N ARG A 215 -14.43 12.97 -1.71
CA ARG A 215 -14.24 14.25 -1.04
C ARG A 215 -12.82 14.35 -0.47
N PRO A 216 -12.13 15.49 -0.63
CA PRO A 216 -10.88 15.76 0.05
C PRO A 216 -11.04 15.66 1.58
N ALA A 217 -10.02 15.15 2.25
CA ALA A 217 -9.86 15.29 3.70
C ALA A 217 -8.96 16.51 3.99
N ASP A 218 -9.20 17.19 5.10
CA ASP A 218 -8.33 18.28 5.56
C ASP A 218 -6.98 17.73 6.05
N ARG A 219 -7.01 16.52 6.63
CA ARG A 219 -5.85 15.75 7.03
C ARG A 219 -5.96 14.33 6.50
N GLU A 220 -4.91 13.85 5.85
CA GLU A 220 -4.85 12.50 5.33
C GLU A 220 -3.51 11.86 5.67
N TYR A 221 -3.58 10.68 6.28
CA TYR A 221 -2.42 9.96 6.79
C TYR A 221 -2.37 8.56 6.19
N VAL A 222 -1.20 8.17 5.68
CA VAL A 222 -0.89 6.79 5.32
C VAL A 222 -0.02 6.19 6.42
N LEU A 223 -0.51 5.14 7.05
CA LEU A 223 0.13 4.47 8.18
C LEU A 223 0.43 3.01 7.84
N LEU A 224 1.69 2.64 7.92
CA LEU A 224 2.20 1.29 7.85
C LEU A 224 2.31 0.72 9.25
N PHE A 225 1.53 -0.32 9.54
CA PHE A 225 1.68 -1.15 10.71
C PHE A 225 2.51 -2.36 10.30
N SER A 226 3.70 -2.49 10.88
CA SER A 226 4.60 -3.60 10.57
C SER A 226 5.53 -3.97 11.71
N ASN A 227 6.04 -5.21 11.66
CA ASN A 227 7.11 -5.69 12.53
C ASN A 227 8.49 -5.49 11.87
N VAL A 228 9.48 -5.18 12.71
CA VAL A 228 10.89 -5.07 12.34
C VAL A 228 11.68 -6.03 13.23
N PRO A 229 11.92 -7.27 12.76
CA PRO A 229 12.48 -8.32 13.60
C PRO A 229 13.99 -8.15 13.82
N ARG A 230 14.50 -8.73 14.91
CA ARG A 230 15.93 -8.78 15.25
C ARG A 230 16.80 -9.45 14.19
N THR A 231 16.21 -10.29 13.34
CA THR A 231 16.91 -10.89 12.19
C THR A 231 17.29 -9.85 11.14
N VAL A 232 16.51 -8.77 11.03
CA VAL A 232 16.77 -7.64 10.13
C VAL A 232 17.72 -6.62 10.77
N THR A 233 17.47 -6.28 12.04
CA THR A 233 18.12 -5.15 12.74
C THR A 233 19.37 -5.55 13.51
N ARG A 234 19.50 -6.84 13.86
CA ARG A 234 20.50 -7.39 14.81
C ARG A 234 20.41 -6.79 16.22
N LEU A 235 19.31 -6.14 16.55
CA LEU A 235 19.03 -5.62 17.90
C LEU A 235 18.57 -6.75 18.83
N ARG A 236 18.38 -6.44 20.11
CA ARG A 236 18.10 -7.45 21.15
C ARG A 236 16.69 -8.03 21.12
N ARG A 237 15.76 -7.35 20.46
CA ARG A 237 14.34 -7.68 20.41
C ARG A 237 13.74 -7.31 19.06
N ASP A 238 12.56 -7.84 18.81
CA ASP A 238 11.71 -7.41 17.72
C ASP A 238 11.02 -6.10 18.12
N PHE A 239 10.79 -5.24 17.12
CA PHE A 239 10.06 -4.00 17.29
C PHE A 239 8.80 -4.03 16.43
N PHE A 240 7.75 -3.40 16.92
CA PHE A 240 6.53 -3.19 16.16
C PHE A 240 6.34 -1.69 15.99
N THR A 241 6.05 -1.28 14.77
CA THR A 241 6.23 0.12 14.38
C THR A 241 5.00 0.66 13.66
N ILE A 242 4.81 1.98 13.78
CA ILE A 242 3.97 2.76 12.88
C ILE A 242 4.92 3.58 12.02
N ASN A 243 4.87 3.40 10.70
CA ASN A 243 5.77 4.05 9.73
C ASN A 243 7.27 3.88 10.05
N GLY A 244 7.66 2.70 10.57
CA GLY A 244 9.05 2.38 10.92
C GLY A 244 9.54 3.00 12.23
N VAL A 245 8.65 3.62 13.02
CA VAL A 245 8.99 4.19 14.33
C VAL A 245 8.24 3.48 15.44
N ALA A 246 8.97 3.10 16.49
CA ALA A 246 8.48 2.47 17.70
C ALA A 246 8.45 3.44 18.89
N PHE A 247 7.56 3.15 19.82
CA PHE A 247 7.21 3.91 21.02
C PHE A 247 6.70 5.33 20.78
N MET A 248 6.11 5.89 21.83
CA MET A 248 5.44 7.18 21.80
C MET A 248 6.40 8.32 21.47
N GLY A 249 5.95 9.25 20.63
CA GLY A 249 6.61 10.55 20.43
C GLY A 249 7.73 10.55 19.39
N GLY A 250 8.09 9.40 18.83
CA GLY A 250 9.10 9.31 17.78
C GLY A 250 8.61 9.72 16.39
N LEU A 251 7.29 9.71 16.13
CA LEU A 251 6.70 10.01 14.82
C LEU A 251 5.91 11.34 14.84
N PRO A 252 6.53 12.47 14.46
CA PRO A 252 5.88 13.78 14.51
C PRO A 252 4.89 14.01 13.36
N GLY A 253 3.99 14.98 13.53
CA GLY A 253 3.10 15.46 12.46
C GLY A 253 1.74 14.75 12.36
N LEU A 254 1.46 13.81 13.27
CA LEU A 254 0.14 13.20 13.45
C LEU A 254 -0.74 14.10 14.32
N GLY A 255 -1.83 14.62 13.76
CA GLY A 255 -2.74 15.50 14.49
C GLY A 255 -3.80 16.17 13.63
N ALA A 256 -4.62 17.00 14.24
CA ALA A 256 -5.62 17.80 13.54
C ALA A 256 -6.03 19.03 14.36
N ARG A 257 -6.85 19.89 13.76
CA ARG A 257 -7.68 20.87 14.47
C ARG A 257 -9.10 20.37 14.58
N VAL A 258 -9.77 20.69 15.68
CA VAL A 258 -11.21 20.44 15.85
C VAL A 258 -11.99 20.97 14.64
N GLY A 259 -12.79 20.11 14.01
CA GLY A 259 -13.57 20.40 12.82
C GLY A 259 -12.92 19.99 11.50
N GLU A 260 -11.63 19.62 11.49
CA GLU A 260 -10.99 19.05 10.30
C GLU A 260 -11.54 17.64 10.04
N ARG A 261 -11.82 17.32 8.76
CA ARG A 261 -12.04 15.95 8.30
C ARG A 261 -10.70 15.24 8.24
N VAL A 262 -10.56 14.20 9.06
CA VAL A 262 -9.35 13.39 9.15
C VAL A 262 -9.62 12.06 8.46
N ARG A 263 -8.72 11.65 7.57
CA ARG A 263 -8.74 10.33 6.93
C ARG A 263 -7.46 9.57 7.26
N PHE A 264 -7.64 8.35 7.76
CA PHE A 264 -6.56 7.40 7.93
C PHE A 264 -6.64 6.32 6.85
N ARG A 265 -5.49 6.01 6.28
CA ARG A 265 -5.25 4.91 5.34
C ARG A 265 -4.21 4.01 5.97
N VAL A 266 -4.64 2.87 6.47
CA VAL A 266 -3.82 1.94 7.22
C VAL A 266 -3.44 0.77 6.31
N ILE A 267 -2.16 0.42 6.29
CA ILE A 267 -1.59 -0.72 5.58
C ILE A 267 -1.00 -1.66 6.63
N GLY A 268 -1.46 -2.90 6.67
CA GLY A 268 -0.82 -3.97 7.45
C GLY A 268 0.25 -4.66 6.60
N MET A 269 1.46 -4.82 7.11
CA MET A 269 2.55 -5.51 6.40
C MET A 269 3.44 -6.29 7.36
N GLY A 270 3.97 -7.42 6.90
CA GLY A 270 4.69 -8.40 7.72
C GLY A 270 3.88 -9.69 7.81
N ASP A 271 4.11 -10.48 8.85
CA ASP A 271 3.48 -11.80 9.00
C ASP A 271 2.36 -11.81 10.05
N GLU A 272 2.10 -10.67 10.68
CA GLU A 272 1.28 -10.59 11.88
C GLU A 272 0.04 -9.73 11.67
N LEU A 273 -1.03 -10.08 12.39
CA LEU A 273 -2.24 -9.28 12.46
C LEU A 273 -1.99 -8.05 13.34
N HIS A 274 -2.40 -6.88 12.88
CA HIS A 274 -2.39 -5.66 13.70
C HIS A 274 -3.81 -5.13 13.83
N THR A 275 -3.98 -4.16 14.73
CA THR A 275 -5.23 -3.41 14.84
C THR A 275 -4.89 -1.93 14.95
N PHE A 276 -5.64 -1.07 14.27
CA PHE A 276 -5.56 0.37 14.47
C PHE A 276 -6.55 0.75 15.57
N HIS A 277 -6.10 1.43 16.60
CA HIS A 277 -6.95 2.06 17.61
C HIS A 277 -6.47 3.47 17.93
N LEU A 278 -7.41 4.41 17.97
CA LEU A 278 -7.16 5.79 18.36
C LEU A 278 -8.03 6.10 19.58
N HIS A 279 -7.39 6.43 20.70
CA HIS A 279 -8.09 6.69 21.97
C HIS A 279 -9.15 7.78 21.81
N ALA A 280 -10.32 7.55 22.42
CA ALA A 280 -11.47 8.46 22.42
C ALA A 280 -12.12 8.75 21.06
N HIS A 281 -11.66 8.14 19.97
CA HIS A 281 -12.22 8.35 18.64
C HIS A 281 -13.05 7.15 18.18
N ARG A 282 -14.10 7.45 17.43
CA ARG A 282 -14.98 6.46 16.79
C ARG A 282 -15.29 6.91 15.37
N TRP A 283 -15.51 5.97 14.47
CA TRP A 283 -15.91 6.23 13.09
C TRP A 283 -16.89 5.18 12.61
N THR A 284 -17.52 5.44 11.46
CA THR A 284 -18.40 4.47 10.82
C THR A 284 -17.60 3.62 9.85
N LEU A 285 -17.64 2.30 10.04
CA LEU A 285 -17.08 1.30 9.12
C LEU A 285 -18.17 0.28 8.81
N ASN A 286 -18.50 0.09 7.52
CA ASN A 286 -19.56 -0.84 7.08
C ASN A 286 -20.91 -0.65 7.80
N GLY A 287 -21.29 0.61 8.06
CA GLY A 287 -22.55 0.95 8.73
C GLY A 287 -22.56 0.78 10.25
N GLN A 288 -21.44 0.38 10.86
CA GLN A 288 -21.29 0.24 12.30
C GLN A 288 -20.34 1.30 12.87
N ILE A 289 -20.64 1.80 14.06
CA ILE A 289 -19.72 2.65 14.80
C ILE A 289 -18.68 1.74 15.46
N VAL A 290 -17.41 1.99 15.14
CA VAL A 290 -16.25 1.27 15.66
C VAL A 290 -15.21 2.26 16.16
N ASP A 291 -14.31 1.81 17.05
CA ASP A 291 -13.12 2.53 17.51
C ASP A 291 -11.82 1.78 17.20
N ASN A 292 -11.94 0.62 16.55
CA ASN A 292 -10.84 -0.26 16.20
C ASN A 292 -11.08 -0.89 14.83
N VAL A 293 -10.01 -1.13 14.08
CA VAL A 293 -10.07 -1.91 12.83
C VAL A 293 -8.87 -2.84 12.72
N PRO A 294 -9.07 -4.16 12.45
CA PRO A 294 -7.98 -5.07 12.19
C PRO A 294 -7.38 -4.84 10.81
N VAL A 295 -6.06 -4.98 10.70
CA VAL A 295 -5.32 -5.02 9.43
C VAL A 295 -4.38 -6.23 9.46
N ALA A 296 -4.63 -7.18 8.57
CA ALA A 296 -3.81 -8.36 8.32
C ALA A 296 -2.64 -8.05 7.37
N PRO A 297 -1.66 -8.97 7.22
CA PRO A 297 -0.63 -8.88 6.20
C PRO A 297 -1.18 -8.52 4.81
N ALA A 298 -0.59 -7.51 4.18
CA ALA A 298 -0.96 -7.03 2.84
C ALA A 298 -2.43 -6.59 2.68
N SER A 299 -3.10 -6.23 3.79
CA SER A 299 -4.45 -5.66 3.76
C SER A 299 -4.45 -4.17 4.09
N THR A 300 -5.50 -3.47 3.66
CA THR A 300 -5.66 -2.04 3.92
C THR A 300 -7.00 -1.74 4.57
N ALA A 301 -7.04 -0.67 5.37
CA ALA A 301 -8.26 -0.10 5.93
C ALA A 301 -8.27 1.40 5.69
N THR A 302 -9.40 1.95 5.25
CA THR A 302 -9.58 3.40 5.06
C THR A 302 -10.84 3.84 5.77
N PHE A 303 -10.72 4.88 6.59
CA PHE A 303 -11.85 5.45 7.32
C PHE A 303 -11.60 6.92 7.59
N GLU A 304 -12.69 7.62 7.88
CA GLU A 304 -12.66 9.06 8.14
C GLU A 304 -13.60 9.43 9.28
N PHE A 305 -13.28 10.52 9.95
CA PHE A 305 -14.12 11.17 10.94
C PHE A 305 -13.90 12.69 10.90
N VAL A 306 -14.76 13.44 11.59
CA VAL A 306 -14.55 14.88 11.82
C VAL A 306 -14.02 15.02 13.23
N GLU A 307 -12.89 15.68 13.37
CA GLU A 307 -12.23 15.85 14.66
C GLU A 307 -13.07 16.70 15.62
N ASP A 308 -13.29 16.23 16.85
CA ASP A 308 -14.09 16.91 17.87
C ASP A 308 -13.49 16.84 19.29
N ALA A 309 -12.35 16.16 19.46
CA ALA A 309 -11.77 15.83 20.76
C ALA A 309 -10.40 16.51 20.92
N PRO A 310 -10.30 17.78 21.37
CA PRO A 310 -9.02 18.42 21.60
C PRO A 310 -8.23 17.71 22.71
N GLY A 311 -6.95 17.46 22.49
CA GLY A 311 -6.12 16.71 23.43
C GLY A 311 -4.90 16.05 22.78
N LEU A 312 -4.14 15.32 23.59
CA LEU A 312 -3.08 14.44 23.12
C LEU A 312 -3.55 13.00 23.31
N TRP A 313 -3.74 12.29 22.21
CA TRP A 313 -4.31 10.95 22.19
C TRP A 313 -3.28 9.90 21.82
N MET A 314 -3.50 8.68 22.28
CA MET A 314 -2.69 7.53 21.90
C MET A 314 -3.30 6.84 20.68
N LEU A 315 -2.46 6.68 19.66
CA LEU A 315 -2.70 5.81 18.51
C LEU A 315 -1.86 4.55 18.71
N HIS A 316 -2.46 3.37 18.81
CA HIS A 316 -1.69 2.14 19.03
C HIS A 316 -2.40 0.87 18.53
N CYS A 317 -1.67 -0.24 18.61
CA CYS A 317 -2.19 -1.58 18.36
C CYS A 317 -2.76 -2.23 19.62
N HIS A 318 -3.86 -2.98 19.49
CA HIS A 318 -4.46 -3.75 20.57
C HIS A 318 -4.03 -5.23 20.63
N VAL A 319 -3.15 -5.67 19.73
CA VAL A 319 -2.36 -6.86 20.04
C VAL A 319 -1.32 -6.44 21.08
N LEU A 320 -1.53 -6.86 22.32
CA LEU A 320 -0.86 -6.28 23.49
C LEU A 320 0.67 -6.35 23.39
N ASP A 321 1.21 -7.48 22.93
CA ASP A 321 2.66 -7.64 22.75
C ASP A 321 3.23 -6.66 21.70
N HIS A 322 2.45 -6.31 20.66
CA HIS A 322 2.86 -5.34 19.65
C HIS A 322 2.92 -3.93 20.26
N ALA A 323 1.95 -3.57 21.11
CA ALA A 323 1.96 -2.29 21.81
C ALA A 323 3.14 -2.19 22.79
N GLU A 324 3.35 -3.21 23.62
CA GLU A 324 4.49 -3.31 24.55
C GLU A 324 5.85 -3.36 23.83
N SER A 325 5.84 -3.74 22.56
CA SER A 325 7.00 -3.72 21.67
C SER A 325 7.08 -2.53 20.72
N GLY A 326 6.28 -1.49 21.01
CA GLY A 326 6.48 -0.15 20.49
C GLY A 326 5.46 0.32 19.46
N MET A 327 4.42 -0.45 19.14
CA MET A 327 3.45 -0.06 18.11
C MET A 327 2.44 0.97 18.61
N MET A 328 2.93 2.18 18.87
CA MET A 328 2.18 3.27 19.48
C MET A 328 2.78 4.63 19.12
N GLN A 329 1.93 5.65 18.93
CA GLN A 329 2.31 7.02 18.62
C GLN A 329 1.35 8.03 19.25
N HIS A 330 1.79 9.28 19.33
CA HIS A 330 0.94 10.41 19.70
C HIS A 330 0.09 10.88 18.52
N TYR A 331 -1.12 11.33 18.81
CA TYR A 331 -1.99 12.07 17.90
C TYR A 331 -2.46 13.35 18.59
N ALA A 332 -2.05 14.51 18.07
CA ALA A 332 -2.26 15.80 18.73
C ALA A 332 -3.42 16.59 18.10
N VAL A 333 -4.46 16.87 18.88
CA VAL A 333 -5.62 17.65 18.44
C VAL A 333 -5.63 19.01 19.11
N THR A 334 -5.65 20.05 18.28
CA THR A 334 -5.70 21.44 18.73
C THR A 334 -7.11 22.02 18.59
N LYS A 335 -7.44 23.02 19.41
CA LYS A 335 -8.70 23.77 19.28
C LYS A 335 -8.73 24.57 17.97
N ARG A 336 -9.93 25.00 17.56
CA ARG A 336 -10.14 25.83 16.37
C ARG A 336 -9.42 27.17 16.43
#